data_AF-A0A524M1P9-F1
#
_entry.id   AF-A0A524M1P9-F1
#
_cell.length_a   1.000
_cell.length_b   1.000
_cell.length_c   1.000
_cell.angle_alpha   90.00
_cell.angle_beta   90.00
_cell.angle_gamma   90.00
#
_symmetry.space_group_name_H-M   'P 1'
#
loop_
_entity.id
_entity.type
_entity.pdbx_description
1 polymer ?
#
loop_
_entity_poly.entity_id
_entity_poly.type
_entity_poly.pdbx_seq_one_letter_code
_entity_poly.pdbx_strand_id
1 'polypeptide(L)' 'MQEPVFSYVPGASFLHTLDPRTKLAAVMLLGILVFRTESFFGIGVLFAFFFALTSFTGLPAGV' A
#
# COMPACT_ATOMS: atom_id res chain seq x y z
N MET A 1 2.05 9.78 -26.16
CA MET A 1 1.72 10.90 -25.26
C MET A 1 2.39 10.59 -23.93
N GLN A 2 3.18 11.51 -23.38
CA GLN A 2 3.86 11.31 -22.10
C GLN A 2 2.80 11.36 -21.00
N GLU A 3 2.65 10.29 -20.21
CA GLU A 3 1.77 10.33 -19.04
C GLU A 3 2.24 11.43 -18.08
N PRO A 4 1.34 12.27 -17.54
CA PRO A 4 1.75 13.32 -16.63
C PRO A 4 2.36 12.70 -15.37
N VAL A 5 3.44 13.31 -14.87
CA VAL A 5 4.24 12.85 -13.71
C VAL A 5 3.38 12.62 -12.45
N PHE A 6 2.20 13.25 -12.37
CA PHE A 6 1.24 13.14 -11.27
C PHE A 6 -0.07 12.47 -11.70
N SER A 7 0.00 11.43 -12.54
CA SER A 7 -1.14 10.57 -12.85
C SER A 7 -1.30 9.47 -11.81
N TYR A 8 -2.56 9.12 -11.51
CA TYR A 8 -2.85 7.93 -10.71
C TYR A 8 -2.48 6.71 -11.53
N VAL A 9 -1.75 5.75 -10.94
CA VAL A 9 -1.45 4.49 -11.63
C VAL A 9 -2.76 3.73 -11.81
N PRO A 10 -3.21 3.50 -13.06
CA PRO A 10 -4.46 2.79 -13.30
C PRO A 10 -4.28 1.31 -12.96
N GLY A 11 -5.29 0.71 -12.36
CA GLY A 11 -5.30 -0.71 -12.03
C GLY A 11 -6.71 -1.22 -11.74
N ALA A 12 -6.90 -2.52 -11.88
CA ALA A 12 -8.18 -3.19 -11.68
C ALA A 12 -8.24 -4.01 -10.38
N SER A 13 -7.20 -3.95 -9.55
CA SER A 13 -7.19 -4.71 -8.29
C SER A 13 -8.15 -4.12 -7.26
N PHE A 14 -8.49 -4.92 -6.26
CA PHE A 14 -9.32 -4.48 -5.12
C PHE A 14 -8.83 -3.16 -4.51
N LEU A 15 -7.51 -3.02 -4.34
CA LEU A 15 -6.90 -1.81 -3.79
C LEU A 15 -7.06 -0.60 -4.70
N HIS A 16 -7.10 -0.77 -6.02
CA HIS A 16 -7.35 0.33 -6.95
C HIS A 16 -8.81 0.78 -6.89
N THR A 17 -9.75 -0.15 -6.70
CA THR A 17 -11.20 0.11 -6.69
C THR A 17 -11.77 0.53 -5.34
N LEU A 18 -11.01 0.45 -4.24
CA LEU A 18 -11.45 0.87 -2.91
C LEU A 18 -11.85 2.35 -2.88
N ASP A 19 -12.84 2.68 -2.05
CA ASP A 19 -13.22 4.07 -1.78
C ASP A 19 -11.97 4.87 -1.33
N PRO A 20 -11.74 6.07 -1.89
CA PRO A 20 -10.55 6.86 -1.58
C PRO A 20 -10.37 7.15 -0.10
N ARG A 21 -11.46 7.33 0.67
CA ARG A 21 -11.39 7.60 2.12
C ARG A 21 -10.94 6.38 2.89
N THR A 22 -11.41 5.20 2.51
CA THR A 22 -10.96 3.93 3.10
C THR A 22 -9.47 3.71 2.85
N LYS A 23 -8.99 4.03 1.65
CA LYS A 23 -7.56 3.96 1.30
C LYS A 23 -6.72 4.90 2.16
N LEU A 24 -7.15 6.16 2.33
CA LEU A 24 -6.48 7.13 3.19
C LEU A 24 -6.45 6.66 4.64
N ALA A 25 -7.59 6.25 5.19
CA ALA A 25 -7.67 5.74 6.56
C ALA A 25 -6.77 4.52 6.78
N ALA A 26 -6.73 3.59 5.82
CA ALA A 26 -5.87 2.41 5.90
C ALA A 26 -4.37 2.77 5.94
N VAL A 27 -3.93 3.72 5.10
CA VAL A 27 -2.52 4.17 5.10
C VAL A 27 -2.19 4.92 6.41
N MET A 28 -3.09 5.75 6.92
CA MET A 28 -2.90 6.41 8.22
C MET A 28 -2.78 5.40 9.37
N LEU A 29 -3.66 4.41 9.42
CA LEU A 29 -3.61 3.33 10.42
C LEU A 29 -2.33 2.50 10.30
N LEU A 30 -1.89 2.18 9.08
CA LEU A 30 -0.63 1.49 8.85
C LEU A 30 0.54 2.32 9.38
N GLY A 31 0.57 3.63 9.13
CA GLY A 31 1.57 4.54 9.67
C GLY A 31 1.60 4.54 11.21
N ILE A 32 0.44 4.65 11.85
CA ILE A 32 0.33 4.59 13.32
C ILE A 32 0.87 3.24 13.84
N LEU A 33 0.49 2.12 13.21
CA LEU A 33 0.95 0.79 13.62
C LEU A 33 2.47 0.62 13.49
N VAL A 34 3.07 1.15 12.42
CA VAL A 34 4.52 1.13 12.23
C VAL A 34 5.22 1.87 13.37
N PHE A 35 4.80 3.10 13.69
CA PHE A 35 5.42 3.89 14.76
C PHE A 35 5.13 3.37 16.16
N ARG A 36 4.01 2.69 16.36
CA ARG A 36 3.66 2.07 17.65
C ARG A 36 4.42 0.77 17.90
N THR A 37 4.94 0.13 16.86
CA THR A 37 5.54 -1.20 16.99
C THR A 37 7.01 -1.10 17.44
N GLU A 38 7.28 -1.62 18.64
CA GLU A 38 8.62 -1.59 19.25
C GLU A 38 9.40 -2.91 19.08
N SER A 39 8.76 -3.96 18.57
CA SER A 39 9.37 -5.29 18.44
C SER A 39 9.81 -5.60 17.02
N PHE A 40 10.99 -6.23 16.89
CA PHE A 40 11.53 -6.66 15.60
C PHE A 40 10.57 -7.63 14.88
N PHE A 41 9.96 -8.56 15.61
CA PHE A 41 8.97 -9.46 15.05
C PHE A 41 7.74 -8.72 14.52
N GLY A 42 7.24 -7.71 15.25
CA GLY A 42 6.10 -6.89 14.81
C GLY A 42 6.39 -6.12 13.53
N ILE A 43 7.62 -5.59 13.39
CA ILE A 43 8.08 -4.96 12.15
C ILE A 43 8.05 -5.97 11.00
N GLY A 44 8.54 -7.20 11.22
CA GLY A 44 8.49 -8.28 10.23
C GLY A 44 7.07 -8.63 9.78
N VAL A 45 6.11 -8.69 10.72
CA VAL A 45 4.69 -8.94 10.40
C VAL A 45 4.10 -7.80 9.57
N LEU A 46 4.36 -6.54 9.94
CA LEU A 46 3.88 -5.38 9.19
C LEU A 46 4.49 -5.32 7.78
N PHE A 47 5.77 -5.66 7.65
CA PHE A 47 6.44 -5.76 6.35
C PHE A 47 5.79 -6.84 5.47
N ALA A 48 5.59 -8.04 6.00
CA ALA A 48 4.94 -9.13 5.27
C ALA A 48 3.51 -8.78 4.85
N PHE A 49 2.76 -8.12 5.74
CA PHE A 49 1.42 -7.62 5.43
C PHE A 49 1.44 -6.59 4.29
N PHE A 50 2.33 -5.61 4.34
CA PHE A 50 2.49 -4.61 3.29
C PHE A 50 2.89 -5.25 1.96
N PHE A 51 3.84 -6.18 1.98
CA PHE A 51 4.28 -6.91 0.80
C PHE A 51 3.17 -7.76 0.17
N ALA A 52 2.35 -8.41 0.98
CA ALA A 52 1.17 -9.12 0.50
C ALA A 52 0.19 -8.14 -0.16
N LEU A 53 -0.08 -7.01 0.50
CA LEU A 53 -0.98 -5.97 0.00
C LEU A 53 -0.53 -5.44 -1.37
N THR A 54 0.75 -5.13 -1.54
CA THR A 54 1.32 -4.69 -2.82
C THR A 54 1.31 -5.80 -3.86
N SER A 55 1.57 -7.04 -3.49
CA SER A 55 1.51 -8.19 -4.41
C SER A 55 0.10 -8.37 -5.01
N PHE A 56 -0.96 -8.09 -4.25
CA PHE A 56 -2.34 -8.11 -4.74
C PHE A 56 -2.69 -6.96 -5.70
N THR A 57 -1.83 -5.95 -5.84
CA THR A 57 -2.12 -4.82 -6.75
C THR A 57 -1.87 -5.13 -8.21
N GLY A 58 -1.09 -6.18 -8.51
CA GLY A 58 -0.64 -6.46 -9.87
C GLY A 58 0.35 -5.43 -10.42
N LEU A 59 0.91 -4.57 -9.56
CA LEU A 59 1.95 -3.63 -9.95
C LEU A 59 3.23 -4.40 -10.31
N PRO A 60 3.94 -4.02 -11.39
CA PRO A 60 5.21 -4.62 -11.73
C PRO A 60 6.21 -4.40 -10.58
N ALA A 61 6.78 -5.50 -10.07
CA ALA A 61 7.77 -5.46 -8.99
C ALA A 61 9.16 -4.96 -9.44
N GLY A 62 9.31 -4.71 -10.75
CA GLY A 62 10.48 -4.06 -11.34
C GLY A 62 10.08 -2.69 -11.85
N VAL A 63 10.58 -1.65 -11.17
CA VAL A 63 10.92 -0.38 -11.83
C VAL A 63 12.33 -0.50 -12.39
#